data_AF-A0A527H9A8-F1
#
_entry.id   AF-A0A527H9A8-F1
#
_cell.length_a   1.000
_cell.length_b   1.000
_cell.length_c   1.000
_cell.angle_alpha   90.00
_cell.angle_beta   90.00
_cell.angle_gamma   90.00
#
_symmetry.space_group_name_H-M   'P 1'
#
loop_
_entity.id
_entity.type
_entity.pdbx_description
1 polymer ?
#
loop_
_entity_poly.entity_id
_entity_poly.type
_entity_poly.pdbx_seq_one_letter_code
_entity_poly.pdbx_strand_id
1 'polypeptide(L)'
;MTKVSPFLMFEGKAEEAMTLYCETIPGSSVLDVTNYGPGEDGPQGTVKLARVSIAGLEVMVFNSPVHHAFTFTPSVSFYVDCSSEEELNRIVGTLGKDGAFL
;
A
#
# COMPACT_ATOMS: atom_id res chain seq x y z
N MET A 1 -2.51 -21.07 -13.17
CA MET A 1 -2.12 -19.83 -12.48
C MET A 1 -1.21 -19.06 -13.40
N THR A 2 -1.48 -17.78 -13.67
CA THR A 2 -0.71 -16.98 -14.64
C THR A 2 0.09 -15.84 -14.00
N LYS A 3 -0.16 -15.51 -12.73
CA LYS A 3 0.52 -14.42 -12.01
C LYS A 3 0.49 -14.66 -10.50
N VAL A 4 1.55 -14.25 -9.82
CA VAL A 4 1.64 -14.14 -8.36
C VAL A 4 2.01 -12.68 -8.05
N SER A 5 1.34 -12.10 -7.06
CA SER A 5 1.53 -10.70 -6.65
C SER A 5 1.63 -10.60 -5.13
N PRO A 6 2.44 -9.67 -4.60
CA PRO A 6 2.35 -9.29 -3.21
C PRO A 6 0.94 -8.80 -2.87
N PHE A 7 0.50 -9.07 -1.66
CA PHE A 7 -0.82 -8.71 -1.18
C PHE A 7 -0.70 -8.10 0.21
N LEU A 8 -1.00 -6.81 0.31
CA LEU A 8 -0.94 -6.04 1.55
C LEU A 8 -2.33 -5.96 2.16
N MET A 9 -2.50 -6.53 3.34
CA MET A 9 -3.73 -6.43 4.10
C MET A 9 -3.57 -5.37 5.18
N PHE A 10 -4.41 -4.34 5.11
CA PHE A 10 -4.53 -3.28 6.09
C PHE A 10 -5.79 -3.47 6.93
N GLU A 11 -5.80 -2.86 8.12
CA GLU A 11 -6.96 -2.79 9.01
C GLU A 11 -7.38 -1.33 9.14
N GLY A 12 -8.20 -0.88 8.18
CA GLY A 12 -8.32 0.54 7.91
C GLY A 12 -7.05 1.10 7.27
N LYS A 13 -7.14 2.28 6.65
CA LYS A 13 -6.03 3.00 6.00
C LYS A 13 -5.52 2.46 4.66
N ALA A 14 -6.16 1.45 4.06
CA ALA A 14 -5.76 0.99 2.71
C ALA A 14 -5.69 2.13 1.67
N GLU A 15 -6.67 3.05 1.70
CA GLU A 15 -6.73 4.20 0.81
C GLU A 15 -5.63 5.23 1.09
N GLU A 16 -5.38 5.54 2.36
CA GLU A 16 -4.30 6.42 2.79
C GLU A 16 -2.93 5.84 2.38
N ALA A 17 -2.73 4.54 2.57
CA ALA A 17 -1.50 3.84 2.24
C ALA A 17 -1.22 3.86 0.73
N MET A 18 -2.21 3.51 -0.11
CA MET A 18 -2.01 3.54 -1.56
C MET A 18 -1.74 4.96 -2.07
N THR A 19 -2.44 5.96 -1.52
CA THR A 19 -2.20 7.37 -1.86
C THR A 19 -0.78 7.78 -1.51
N LEU A 20 -0.33 7.48 -0.28
CA LEU A 20 1.02 7.76 0.17
C LEU A 20 2.07 7.11 -0.74
N TYR A 21 1.92 5.83 -1.10
CA TYR A 21 2.87 5.16 -1.98
C TYR A 21 2.90 5.78 -3.38
N CYS A 22 1.74 6.08 -3.96
CA CYS A 22 1.63 6.67 -5.30
C CYS A 22 2.21 8.09 -5.37
N GLU A 23 2.02 8.90 -4.33
CA GLU A 23 2.56 10.26 -4.27
C GLU A 23 4.06 10.27 -3.94
N THR A 24 4.55 9.26 -3.21
CA THR A 24 5.94 9.25 -2.73
C THR A 24 6.90 8.59 -3.72
N ILE A 25 6.55 7.42 -4.25
CA ILE A 25 7.46 6.59 -5.05
C ILE A 25 7.20 6.85 -6.55
N PRO A 26 8.18 7.34 -7.33
CA PRO A 26 7.98 7.59 -8.75
C PRO A 26 7.57 6.34 -9.54
N GLY A 27 6.81 6.53 -10.62
CA GLY A 27 6.31 5.41 -11.44
C GLY A 27 5.21 4.59 -10.76
N SER A 28 4.61 5.11 -9.69
CA SER A 28 3.54 4.46 -8.95
C SER A 28 2.17 5.04 -9.32
N SER A 29 1.15 4.20 -9.34
CA SER A 29 -0.22 4.61 -9.66
C SER A 29 -1.25 3.59 -9.17
N VAL A 30 -2.44 4.08 -8.85
CA VAL A 30 -3.61 3.22 -8.61
C VAL A 30 -4.11 2.73 -9.98
N LEU A 31 -4.24 1.42 -10.13
CA LEU A 31 -4.67 0.78 -11.39
C LEU A 31 -6.15 0.44 -11.39
N ASP A 32 -6.66 -0.01 -10.25
CA ASP A 32 -8.07 -0.39 -10.09
C ASP A 32 -8.46 -0.33 -8.60
N VAL A 33 -9.72 0.02 -8.33
CA VAL A 33 -10.26 0.11 -6.97
C VAL A 33 -11.68 -0.43 -6.96
N THR A 34 -11.93 -1.38 -6.05
CA THR A 34 -13.25 -1.84 -5.66
C THR A 34 -13.54 -1.36 -4.24
N ASN A 35 -14.66 -0.66 -4.06
CA ASN A 35 -15.13 -0.19 -2.77
C ASN A 35 -16.15 -1.15 -2.16
N TYR A 36 -16.30 -1.10 -0.84
CA TYR A 36 -17.35 -1.83 -0.13
C TYR A 36 -18.75 -1.34 -0.56
N GLY A 37 -19.61 -2.28 -0.91
CA GLY A 37 -21.00 -2.04 -1.26
C GLY A 37 -21.93 -1.94 -0.05
N PRO A 38 -23.21 -1.59 -0.26
CA PRO A 38 -24.22 -1.60 0.80
C PRO A 38 -24.41 -3.02 1.37
N GLY A 39 -24.38 -3.15 2.71
CA GLY A 39 -24.62 -4.42 3.40
C GLY A 39 -23.44 -5.39 3.41
N GLU A 40 -22.27 -4.97 2.94
CA GLU A 40 -21.02 -5.73 3.12
C GLU A 40 -20.40 -5.48 4.51
N ASP A 41 -19.46 -6.33 4.91
CA ASP A 41 -18.85 -6.30 6.24
C ASP A 41 -17.98 -5.05 6.51
N GLY A 42 -17.48 -4.40 5.44
CA GLY A 42 -16.70 -3.18 5.52
C GLY A 42 -17.53 -1.91 5.39
N PRO A 43 -17.02 -0.75 5.85
CA PRO A 43 -17.74 0.51 5.75
C PRO A 43 -18.04 0.87 4.29
N GLN A 44 -19.32 1.03 3.94
CA GLN A 44 -19.75 1.35 2.58
C GLN A 44 -18.99 2.54 1.99
N GLY A 45 -18.54 2.39 0.75
CA GLY A 45 -17.82 3.43 0.01
C GLY A 45 -16.32 3.50 0.29
N THR A 46 -15.81 2.82 1.32
CA THR A 46 -14.36 2.71 1.55
C THR A 46 -13.73 1.65 0.65
N VAL A 47 -12.43 1.76 0.40
CA VAL A 47 -11.67 0.75 -0.34
C VAL A 47 -11.89 -0.62 0.29
N LYS A 48 -12.27 -1.59 -0.53
CA LYS A 48 -12.30 -3.02 -0.20
C LYS A 48 -11.03 -3.67 -0.71
N LEU A 49 -10.81 -3.59 -2.02
CA LEU A 49 -9.68 -4.18 -2.71
C LEU A 49 -9.19 -3.19 -3.78
N ALA A 50 -7.88 -3.03 -3.90
CA ALA A 50 -7.27 -2.22 -4.94
C ALA A 50 -6.09 -2.96 -5.57
N ARG A 51 -5.78 -2.59 -6.80
CA ARG A 51 -4.58 -2.99 -7.52
C ARG A 51 -3.75 -1.75 -7.75
N VAL A 52 -2.52 -1.78 -7.27
CA VAL A 52 -1.63 -0.61 -7.25
C VAL A 52 -0.31 -0.99 -7.91
N SER A 53 0.19 -0.15 -8.80
CA SER A 53 1.57 -0.21 -9.28
C SER A 53 2.43 0.62 -8.36
N ILE A 54 3.48 0.03 -7.77
CA ILE A 54 4.50 0.75 -7.00
C ILE A 54 5.82 0.57 -7.72
N ALA A 55 6.35 1.64 -8.33
CA ALA A 55 7.52 1.59 -9.21
C ALA A 55 7.47 0.45 -10.26
N GLY A 56 6.29 0.18 -10.82
CA GLY A 56 6.07 -0.90 -11.80
C GLY A 56 5.78 -2.28 -11.22
N LEU A 57 5.96 -2.50 -9.91
CA LEU A 57 5.53 -3.73 -9.23
C LEU A 57 4.03 -3.66 -8.94
N GLU A 58 3.26 -4.62 -9.47
CA GLU A 58 1.84 -4.72 -9.17
C GLU A 58 1.58 -5.42 -7.84
N VAL A 59 0.93 -4.71 -6.94
CA VAL A 59 0.59 -5.12 -5.58
C VAL A 59 -0.93 -5.07 -5.40
N MET A 60 -1.48 -6.07 -4.72
CA MET A 60 -2.86 -6.06 -4.26
C MET A 60 -2.93 -5.41 -2.88
N VAL A 61 -3.91 -4.54 -2.67
CA VAL A 61 -4.15 -3.86 -1.38
C VAL A 61 -5.57 -4.17 -0.93
N PHE A 62 -5.72 -4.74 0.26
CA PHE A 62 -7.02 -5.07 0.84
C PHE A 62 -7.22 -4.34 2.16
N ASN A 63 -8.43 -3.85 2.37
CA ASN A 63 -8.84 -3.23 3.62
C ASN A 63 -9.72 -4.21 4.38
N SER A 64 -9.14 -4.90 5.36
CA SER A 64 -9.85 -5.85 6.20
C SER A 64 -10.84 -5.13 7.12
N PRO A 65 -12.10 -5.60 7.22
CA PRO A 65 -13.04 -5.15 8.23
C PRO A 65 -12.80 -5.85 9.58
N VAL A 66 -11.94 -6.86 9.60
CA VAL A 66 -11.59 -7.68 10.77
C VAL A 66 -10.27 -7.21 11.36
N HIS A 67 -10.22 -7.11 12.69
CA HIS A 67 -9.01 -6.83 13.47
C HIS A 67 -8.25 -8.14 13.77
N HIS A 68 -6.92 -8.10 13.63
CA HIS A 68 -6.03 -9.22 13.87
C HIS A 68 -4.97 -8.89 14.91
N ALA A 69 -4.37 -9.93 15.50
CA ALA A 69 -3.28 -9.80 16.47
C ALA A 69 -1.89 -9.61 15.81
N PHE A 70 -1.81 -9.62 14.48
CA PHE A 70 -0.58 -9.43 13.74
C PHE A 70 -0.60 -8.10 12.98
N THR A 71 0.57 -7.65 12.56
CA THR A 71 0.73 -6.48 11.69
C THR A 71 1.92 -6.70 10.76
N PHE A 72 2.22 -5.72 9.91
CA PHE A 72 3.40 -5.73 9.08
C PHE A 72 4.68 -5.89 9.92
N THR A 73 5.63 -6.64 9.39
CA THR A 73 6.93 -6.86 10.02
C THR A 73 8.03 -6.68 8.97
N PRO A 74 9.28 -6.39 9.38
CA PRO A 74 10.40 -6.30 8.45
C PRO A 74 10.69 -7.58 7.65
N SER A 75 10.10 -8.73 8.02
CA SER A 75 10.24 -9.99 7.29
C SER A 75 9.66 -9.96 5.88
N VAL A 76 8.71 -9.05 5.60
CA VAL A 76 8.23 -8.75 4.24
C VAL A 76 8.34 -7.25 4.03
N SER A 77 9.17 -6.84 3.08
CA SER A 77 9.47 -5.44 2.80
C SER A 77 9.52 -5.18 1.31
N PHE A 78 9.40 -3.91 0.93
CA PHE A 78 9.76 -3.46 -0.39
C PHE A 78 11.17 -2.89 -0.37
N TYR A 79 11.92 -3.22 -1.41
CA TYR A 79 13.20 -2.61 -1.70
C TYR A 79 13.01 -1.70 -2.91
N VAL A 80 13.44 -0.44 -2.81
CA VAL A 80 13.28 0.56 -3.86
C VAL A 80 14.68 1.03 -4.29
N ASP A 81 15.04 0.72 -5.53
CA ASP A 81 16.26 1.26 -6.15
C ASP A 81 16.06 2.74 -6.47
N CYS A 82 16.77 3.61 -5.76
CA CYS A 82 16.77 5.05 -6.01
C CYS A 82 17.89 5.42 -6.99
N SER A 83 17.60 6.31 -7.94
CA SER A 83 18.54 6.74 -8.97
C SER A 83 19.47 7.85 -8.50
N SER A 84 19.15 8.52 -7.39
CA SER A 84 19.99 9.56 -6.79
C SER A 84 19.80 9.65 -5.27
N GLU A 85 20.75 10.32 -4.60
CA GLU A 85 20.68 10.59 -3.17
C GLU A 85 19.52 11.54 -2.82
N GLU A 86 19.19 12.49 -3.71
CA GLU A 86 18.04 13.39 -3.54
C GLU A 86 16.71 12.63 -3.58
N GLU A 87 16.59 11.64 -4.48
CA GLU A 87 15.41 10.78 -4.54
C GLU A 87 15.28 9.96 -3.26
N LEU A 88 16.37 9.34 -2.81
CA LEU A 88 16.42 8.59 -1.56
C LEU A 88 15.98 9.48 -0.39
N ASN A 89 16.59 10.65 -0.23
CA ASN A 89 16.30 11.57 0.86
C ASN A 89 14.84 12.04 0.86
N ARG A 90 14.24 12.28 -0.33
CA ARG A 90 12.83 12.63 -0.46
C ARG A 90 11.91 11.49 -0.04
N ILE A 91 12.15 10.27 -0.55
CA ILE A 91 11.33 9.10 -0.23
C ILE A 91 11.43 8.78 1.26
N VAL A 92 12.65 8.72 1.80
CA VAL A 92 12.91 8.47 3.22
C VAL A 92 12.31 9.57 4.10
N GLY A 93 12.44 10.84 3.70
CA GLY A 93 11.85 11.96 4.43
C GLY A 93 10.32 11.89 4.52
N THR A 94 9.65 11.50 3.43
CA THR A 94 8.19 11.33 3.42
C THR A 94 7.75 10.09 4.17
N LEU A 95 8.36 8.92 3.94
CA LEU A 95 7.96 7.66 4.60
C LEU A 95 8.36 7.61 6.08
N GLY A 96 9.42 8.32 6.46
CA GLY A 96 9.86 8.43 7.85
C GLY A 96 8.98 9.37 8.69
N LYS A 97 8.21 10.26 8.04
CA LYS A 97 7.25 11.11 8.74
C LYS A 97 6.12 10.25 9.31
N ASP A 98 5.96 10.28 10.63
CA ASP A 98 5.01 9.43 11.38
C ASP A 98 5.27 7.92 11.22
N GLY A 99 6.45 7.55 10.70
CA GLY A 99 6.96 6.19 10.59
C GLY A 99 8.08 5.91 11.61
N ALA A 100 8.86 4.87 11.37
CA ALA A 100 10.01 4.50 12.19
C ALA A 100 11.19 4.04 11.34
N PHE A 101 12.40 4.40 11.76
CA PHE A 101 13.63 3.75 11.34
C PHE A 101 13.85 2.56 12.27
N LEU A 102 13.78 1.34 11.73
CA LEU A 102 13.85 0.08 12.46
C LEU A 102 15.25 -0.52 12.42
#